data_AF-A0A2E5EPE5-F1
#
_entry.id   AF-A0A2E5EPE5-F1
#
_cell.length_a   1.000
_cell.length_b   1.000
_cell.length_c   1.000
_cell.angle_alpha   90.00
_cell.angle_beta   90.00
_cell.angle_gamma   90.00
#
_symmetry.space_group_name_H-M   'P 1'
#
loop_
_entity.id
_entity.type
_entity.pdbx_description
1 polymer ?
#
loop_
_entity_poly.entity_id
_entity_poly.type
_entity_poly.pdbx_seq_one_letter_code
_entity_poly.pdbx_strand_id
1 'polypeptide(L)'
;GAAEFEKMPIALAEGVASVAGPAWPIFAPFIGGFGAFVAGSNTVSNMMFSLFQFGVGSRINADPTWIVALQAVGGAAGNIICVHNVVAASAVVGLVGKEGLVIRKTLPAFVYYALVPGCLGFAIVSQGLLNLGSIALVLVYLGLLVFARKQFSKASP
;
A
#
# COMPACT_ATOMS: atom_id res chain seq x y z
N GLY A 1 -2.20 32.51 -0.15
CA GLY A 1 -3.42 31.70 -0.33
C GLY A 1 -3.11 30.24 -0.59
N ALA A 2 -2.51 29.88 -1.74
CA ALA A 2 -2.20 28.48 -2.08
C ALA A 2 -0.78 28.00 -1.70
N ALA A 3 0.21 28.92 -1.68
CA ALA A 3 1.61 28.59 -1.37
C ALA A 3 1.86 28.17 0.09
N GLU A 4 0.90 28.43 0.99
CA GLU A 4 1.00 28.01 2.40
C GLU A 4 0.52 26.57 2.59
N PHE A 5 -0.46 26.12 1.79
CA PHE A 5 -0.89 24.73 1.75
C PHE A 5 0.14 23.82 1.09
N GLU A 6 0.87 24.28 0.07
CA GLU A 6 1.99 23.49 -0.48
C GLU A 6 3.05 23.16 0.59
N LYS A 7 3.23 24.03 1.59
CA LYS A 7 4.16 23.78 2.69
C LYS A 7 3.68 22.70 3.66
N MET A 8 2.38 22.40 3.75
CA MET A 8 1.85 21.43 4.72
C MET A 8 2.16 19.96 4.37
N PRO A 9 1.90 19.44 3.15
CA PRO A 9 2.34 18.11 2.75
C PRO A 9 3.86 17.97 2.76
N ILE A 10 4.57 19.06 2.45
CA ILE A 10 6.03 19.11 2.42
C ILE A 10 6.61 19.05 3.84
N ALA A 11 6.02 19.77 4.81
CA ALA A 11 6.40 19.70 6.22
C ALA A 11 6.08 18.32 6.83
N LEU A 12 4.93 17.73 6.48
CA LEU A 12 4.59 16.37 6.89
C LEU A 12 5.58 15.36 6.28
N ALA A 13 5.95 15.53 5.01
CA ALA A 13 6.93 14.70 4.35
C ALA A 13 8.30 14.78 5.03
N GLU A 14 8.66 15.92 5.62
CA GLU A 14 9.90 16.11 6.37
C GLU A 14 9.89 15.40 7.73
N GLY A 15 8.80 15.57 8.50
CA GLY A 15 8.59 14.83 9.74
C GLY A 15 8.59 13.32 9.50
N VAL A 16 7.96 12.86 8.43
CA VAL A 16 7.89 11.44 8.11
C VAL A 16 9.21 10.91 7.54
N ALA A 17 9.91 11.67 6.69
CA ALA A 17 11.23 11.29 6.19
C ALA A 17 12.25 11.18 7.33
N SER A 18 12.20 12.06 8.33
CA SER A 18 13.09 11.99 9.50
C SER A 18 12.82 10.78 10.41
N VAL A 19 11.58 10.29 10.47
CA VAL A 19 11.19 9.13 11.31
C VAL A 19 11.34 7.80 10.56
N ALA A 20 10.80 7.72 9.35
CA ALA A 20 10.77 6.49 8.55
C ALA A 20 12.05 6.29 7.73
N GLY A 21 12.68 7.39 7.28
CA GLY A 21 13.94 7.37 6.55
C GLY A 21 13.93 6.38 5.37
N PRO A 22 14.98 5.57 5.20
CA PRO A 22 15.08 4.59 4.11
C PRO A 22 13.96 3.54 4.09
N ALA A 23 13.26 3.31 5.21
CA ALA A 23 12.18 2.31 5.30
C ALA A 23 10.84 2.80 4.70
N TRP A 24 10.76 4.06 4.27
CA TRP A 24 9.55 4.65 3.70
C TRP A 24 8.89 3.87 2.53
N PRO A 25 9.64 3.23 1.60
CA PRO A 25 9.05 2.44 0.53
C PRO A 25 8.11 1.32 1.02
N ILE A 26 8.32 0.80 2.24
CA ILE A 26 7.44 -0.21 2.85
C ILE A 26 6.05 0.36 3.14
N PHE A 27 5.99 1.63 3.55
CA PHE A 27 4.76 2.31 3.95
C PHE A 27 4.04 2.98 2.77
N ALA A 28 4.75 3.33 1.69
CA ALA A 28 4.17 4.01 0.54
C ALA A 28 2.93 3.30 -0.08
N PRO A 29 2.92 1.96 -0.27
CA PRO A 29 1.73 1.26 -0.75
C PRO A 29 0.55 1.32 0.22
N PHE A 30 0.78 1.33 1.53
CA PHE A 30 -0.30 1.44 2.51
C PHE A 30 -0.96 2.80 2.44
N ILE A 31 -0.20 3.88 2.29
CA ILE A 31 -0.76 5.24 2.12
C ILE A 31 -1.62 5.31 0.85
N GLY A 32 -1.12 4.77 -0.27
CA GLY A 32 -1.90 4.70 -1.51
C GLY A 32 -3.19 3.87 -1.34
N GLY A 33 -3.09 2.75 -0.62
CA GLY A 33 -4.21 1.87 -0.31
C GLY A 33 -5.27 2.52 0.59
N PHE A 34 -4.86 3.25 1.62
CA PHE A 34 -5.77 4.02 2.48
C PHE A 34 -6.45 5.14 1.69
N GLY A 35 -5.71 5.84 0.83
CA GLY A 35 -6.31 6.83 -0.06
C GLY A 35 -7.38 6.22 -0.97
N ALA A 36 -7.13 5.04 -1.53
CA ALA A 36 -8.10 4.36 -2.39
C ALA A 36 -9.30 3.83 -1.59
N PHE A 37 -9.08 3.33 -0.37
CA PHE A 37 -10.11 2.88 0.56
C PHE A 37 -11.10 3.99 0.97
N VAL A 38 -10.60 5.21 1.19
CA VAL A 38 -11.43 6.36 1.58
C VAL A 38 -12.03 7.05 0.36
N ALA A 39 -11.23 7.33 -0.66
CA ALA A 39 -11.65 8.09 -1.83
C ALA A 39 -12.48 7.27 -2.83
N GLY A 40 -12.36 5.95 -2.80
CA GLY A 40 -13.06 5.06 -3.70
C GLY A 40 -12.52 4.99 -5.13
N SER A 41 -11.30 5.48 -5.34
CA SER A 41 -10.66 5.44 -6.65
C SER A 41 -9.15 5.53 -6.52
N ASN A 42 -8.45 4.70 -7.30
CA ASN A 42 -6.99 4.77 -7.40
C ASN A 42 -6.53 6.12 -7.96
N THR A 43 -7.28 6.70 -8.90
CA THR A 43 -6.95 8.00 -9.50
C THR A 43 -7.02 9.12 -8.46
N VAL A 44 -8.07 9.13 -7.65
CA VAL A 44 -8.26 10.15 -6.61
C VAL A 44 -7.22 9.99 -5.52
N SER A 45 -6.93 8.75 -5.09
CA SER A 45 -5.85 8.47 -4.15
C SER A 45 -4.49 8.99 -4.66
N ASN A 46 -4.18 8.75 -5.94
CA ASN A 46 -2.96 9.24 -6.55
C ASN A 46 -2.89 10.77 -6.56
N MET A 47 -3.95 11.45 -6.97
CA MET A 47 -3.98 12.92 -6.93
C MET A 47 -3.82 13.46 -5.50
N MET A 48 -4.37 12.79 -4.48
CA MET A 48 -4.30 13.22 -3.09
C MET A 48 -2.90 13.10 -2.48
N PHE A 49 -2.18 12.00 -2.75
CA PHE A 49 -0.93 11.70 -2.03
C PHE A 49 0.33 11.76 -2.89
N SER A 50 0.25 11.90 -4.21
CA SER A 50 1.44 11.91 -5.08
C SER A 50 2.42 13.03 -4.74
N LEU A 51 1.95 14.24 -4.41
CA LEU A 51 2.83 15.35 -4.01
C LEU A 51 3.56 15.06 -2.69
N PHE A 52 2.85 14.46 -1.73
CA PHE A 52 3.44 14.02 -0.45
C PHE A 52 4.47 12.91 -0.67
N GLN A 53 4.13 11.86 -1.42
CA GLN A 53 5.03 10.73 -1.69
C GLN A 53 6.26 11.15 -2.50
N PHE A 54 6.09 12.01 -3.50
CA PHE A 54 7.20 12.61 -4.25
C PHE A 54 8.10 13.43 -3.32
N GLY A 55 7.50 14.26 -2.45
CA GLY A 55 8.22 15.06 -1.47
C GLY A 55 9.00 14.26 -0.42
N VAL A 56 8.49 13.07 -0.03
CA VAL A 56 9.23 12.14 0.85
C VAL A 56 10.37 11.48 0.08
N GLY A 57 10.12 11.00 -1.15
CA GLY A 57 11.13 10.37 -2.01
C GLY A 57 12.36 11.25 -2.20
N SER A 58 12.16 12.53 -2.52
CA SER A 58 13.25 13.50 -2.70
C SER A 58 14.06 13.72 -1.42
N ARG A 59 13.46 13.58 -0.23
CA ARG A 59 14.13 13.81 1.07
C ARG A 59 14.92 12.60 1.54
N ILE A 60 14.46 11.39 1.24
CA ILE A 60 15.16 10.15 1.60
C ILE A 60 16.30 9.81 0.62
N ASN A 61 16.63 10.73 -0.31
CA ASN A 61 17.63 10.53 -1.37
C ASN A 61 17.31 9.32 -2.28
N ALA A 62 16.03 8.97 -2.42
CA ALA A 62 15.55 7.94 -3.34
C ALA A 62 15.00 8.60 -4.59
N ASP A 63 14.92 7.84 -5.69
CA ASP A 63 14.18 8.30 -6.87
C ASP A 63 12.67 8.40 -6.52
N PRO A 64 12.09 9.62 -6.51
CA PRO A 64 10.70 9.84 -6.12
C PRO A 64 9.70 9.08 -6.99
N THR A 65 10.07 8.76 -8.23
CA THR A 65 9.24 8.02 -9.18
C THR A 65 8.88 6.64 -8.63
N TRP A 66 9.83 5.97 -7.96
CA TRP A 66 9.59 4.67 -7.34
C TRP A 66 8.59 4.76 -6.19
N ILE A 67 8.67 5.80 -5.37
CA ILE A 67 7.76 5.99 -4.24
C ILE A 67 6.32 6.24 -4.73
N VAL A 68 6.15 7.05 -5.77
CA VAL A 68 4.85 7.31 -6.40
C VAL A 68 4.32 6.06 -7.12
N ALA A 69 5.19 5.28 -7.77
CA ALA A 69 4.79 4.00 -8.38
C ALA A 69 4.29 3.01 -7.32
N LEU A 70 4.97 2.90 -6.18
CA LEU A 70 4.56 2.06 -5.05
C LEU A 70 3.20 2.49 -4.48
N GLN A 71 2.96 3.80 -4.38
CA GLN A 71 1.66 4.33 -3.99
C GLN A 71 0.56 3.88 -4.98
N ALA A 72 0.80 3.97 -6.29
CA ALA A 72 -0.17 3.57 -7.30
C ALA A 72 -0.50 2.07 -7.25
N VAL A 73 0.49 1.22 -6.96
CA VAL A 73 0.27 -0.22 -6.72
C VAL A 73 -0.54 -0.42 -5.43
N GLY A 74 -0.20 0.30 -4.38
CA GLY A 74 -0.93 0.30 -3.11
C GLY A 74 -2.39 0.72 -3.26
N GLY A 75 -2.66 1.73 -4.08
CA GLY A 75 -4.03 2.17 -4.38
C GLY A 75 -4.85 1.12 -5.13
N ALA A 76 -4.22 0.33 -6.01
CA ALA A 76 -4.88 -0.85 -6.59
C ALA A 76 -5.23 -1.89 -5.51
N ALA A 77 -4.36 -2.10 -4.51
CA ALA A 77 -4.67 -2.97 -3.39
C ALA A 77 -5.82 -2.42 -2.52
N GLY A 78 -5.86 -1.11 -2.28
CA GLY A 78 -6.92 -0.46 -1.49
C GLY A 78 -8.32 -0.61 -2.08
N ASN A 79 -8.45 -0.74 -3.40
CA ASN A 79 -9.73 -0.99 -4.06
C ASN A 79 -10.42 -2.28 -3.60
N ILE A 80 -9.66 -3.28 -3.10
CA ILE A 80 -10.17 -4.56 -2.60
C ILE A 80 -11.03 -4.38 -1.34
N ILE A 81 -10.63 -3.46 -0.46
CA ILE A 81 -11.32 -3.19 0.81
C ILE A 81 -12.27 -2.00 0.72
N CYS A 82 -12.38 -1.39 -0.46
CA CYS A 82 -13.02 -0.10 -0.58
C CYS A 82 -14.53 -0.16 -0.37
N VAL A 83 -15.05 0.77 0.44
CA VAL A 83 -16.45 0.73 0.91
C VAL A 83 -17.43 0.81 -0.26
N HIS A 84 -17.22 1.69 -1.23
CA HIS A 84 -18.11 1.79 -2.40
C HIS A 84 -18.15 0.49 -3.22
N ASN A 85 -17.01 -0.19 -3.39
CA ASN A 85 -16.95 -1.47 -4.09
C ASN A 85 -17.65 -2.58 -3.30
N VAL A 86 -17.39 -2.66 -1.99
CA VAL A 86 -17.97 -3.71 -1.14
C VAL A 86 -19.47 -3.52 -0.95
N VAL A 87 -19.96 -2.28 -0.79
CA VAL A 87 -21.39 -1.97 -0.70
C VAL A 87 -22.09 -2.37 -2.00
N ALA A 88 -21.53 -2.00 -3.16
CA ALA A 88 -22.09 -2.39 -4.45
C ALA A 88 -22.13 -3.91 -4.65
N ALA A 89 -21.04 -4.61 -4.33
CA ALA A 89 -20.99 -6.05 -4.40
C ALA A 89 -22.01 -6.71 -3.46
N SER A 90 -22.10 -6.22 -2.21
CA SER A 90 -23.03 -6.75 -1.19
C SER A 90 -24.48 -6.58 -1.59
N ALA A 91 -24.83 -5.51 -2.30
CA ALA A 91 -26.17 -5.30 -2.84
C ALA A 91 -26.56 -6.33 -3.91
N VAL A 92 -25.62 -6.71 -4.79
CA VAL A 92 -25.88 -7.68 -5.88
C VAL A 92 -26.03 -9.11 -5.36
N VAL A 93 -25.24 -9.49 -4.36
CA VAL A 93 -25.22 -10.87 -3.82
C VAL A 93 -26.14 -11.06 -2.61
N GLY A 94 -26.93 -10.05 -2.23
CA GLY A 94 -27.88 -10.13 -1.11
C GLY A 94 -27.23 -10.13 0.28
N LEU A 95 -26.01 -9.59 0.42
CA LEU A 95 -25.27 -9.47 1.68
C LEU A 95 -25.37 -8.06 2.29
N VAL A 96 -26.48 -7.35 2.07
CA VAL A 96 -26.72 -6.00 2.59
C VAL A 96 -26.64 -5.98 4.12
N GLY A 97 -25.93 -5.01 4.69
CA GLY A 97 -25.69 -4.90 6.13
C GLY A 97 -24.57 -5.81 6.67
N LYS A 98 -23.89 -6.56 5.78
CA LYS A 98 -22.72 -7.41 6.11
C LYS A 98 -21.43 -6.94 5.43
N GLU A 99 -21.37 -5.70 4.98
CA GLU A 99 -20.21 -5.11 4.29
C GLU A 99 -18.95 -5.15 5.16
N GLY A 100 -19.11 -4.89 6.47
CA GLY A 100 -18.02 -4.98 7.43
C GLY A 100 -17.42 -6.39 7.55
N LEU A 101 -18.24 -7.44 7.39
CA LEU A 101 -17.75 -8.82 7.36
C LEU A 101 -16.95 -9.10 6.08
N VAL A 102 -17.39 -8.55 4.94
CA VAL A 102 -16.68 -8.67 3.67
C VAL A 102 -15.34 -7.94 3.76
N ILE A 103 -15.32 -6.68 4.22
CA ILE A 103 -14.08 -5.90 4.43
C ILE A 103 -13.14 -6.63 5.38
N ARG A 104 -13.64 -7.15 6.51
CA ARG A 104 -12.82 -7.88 7.48
C ARG A 104 -12.21 -9.14 6.89
N LYS A 105 -12.90 -9.80 5.95
CA LYS A 105 -12.42 -11.00 5.26
C LYS A 105 -11.43 -10.66 4.13
N THR A 106 -11.55 -9.49 3.51
CA THR A 106 -10.65 -9.04 2.44
C THR A 106 -9.45 -8.23 2.95
N LEU A 107 -9.47 -7.75 4.19
CA LEU A 107 -8.37 -7.02 4.82
C LEU A 107 -7.02 -7.78 4.80
N PRO A 108 -6.96 -9.10 5.06
CA PRO A 108 -5.71 -9.84 4.95
C PRO A 108 -5.15 -9.83 3.52
N ALA A 109 -6.02 -9.87 2.50
CA ALA A 109 -5.61 -9.80 1.10
C ALA A 109 -5.06 -8.41 0.74
N PHE A 110 -5.66 -7.35 1.28
CA PHE A 110 -5.14 -5.98 1.17
C PHE A 110 -3.75 -5.85 1.80
N VAL A 111 -3.61 -6.23 3.08
CA VAL A 111 -2.33 -6.13 3.80
C VAL A 111 -1.25 -6.89 3.06
N TYR A 112 -1.57 -8.10 2.60
CA TYR A 112 -0.67 -8.91 1.80
C TYR A 112 -0.25 -8.22 0.49
N TYR A 113 -1.21 -7.70 -0.27
CA TYR A 113 -0.93 -7.07 -1.57
C TYR A 113 -0.25 -5.70 -1.43
N ALA A 114 -0.38 -5.01 -0.30
CA ALA A 114 0.37 -3.78 0.00
C ALA A 114 1.81 -4.07 0.49
N LEU A 115 2.01 -5.15 1.24
CA LEU A 115 3.30 -5.46 1.87
C LEU A 115 4.32 -5.99 0.87
N VAL A 116 3.91 -6.81 -0.11
CA VAL A 116 4.78 -7.33 -1.19
C VAL A 116 5.47 -6.21 -1.99
N PRO A 117 4.74 -5.26 -2.61
CA PRO A 117 5.35 -4.15 -3.34
C PRO A 117 6.13 -3.23 -2.39
N GLY A 118 5.70 -3.06 -1.13
CA GLY A 118 6.46 -2.27 -0.15
C GLY A 118 7.85 -2.84 0.13
N CYS A 119 7.95 -4.17 0.32
CA CYS A 119 9.23 -4.86 0.46
C CYS A 119 10.07 -4.80 -0.82
N LEU A 120 9.43 -4.91 -2.00
CA LEU A 120 10.11 -4.79 -3.29
C LEU A 120 10.69 -3.39 -3.49
N GLY A 121 9.89 -2.37 -3.20
CA GLY A 121 10.30 -0.98 -3.25
C GLY A 121 11.50 -0.69 -2.35
N PHE A 122 11.47 -1.23 -1.13
CA PHE A 122 12.58 -1.09 -0.19
C PHE A 122 13.85 -1.78 -0.70
N ALA A 123 13.74 -2.97 -1.31
CA ALA A 123 14.87 -3.68 -1.91
C ALA A 123 15.52 -2.92 -3.08
N ILE A 124 14.71 -2.25 -3.90
CA ILE A 124 15.17 -1.47 -5.06
C ILE A 124 15.85 -0.17 -4.60
N VAL A 125 15.24 0.53 -3.64
CA VAL A 125 15.73 1.83 -3.16
C VAL A 125 17.05 1.72 -2.39
N SER A 126 17.32 0.60 -1.71
CA SER A 126 18.52 0.47 -0.87
C SER A 126 19.81 0.07 -1.61
N GLN A 127 19.81 0.05 -2.96
CA GLN A 127 20.98 -0.21 -3.83
C GLN A 127 21.97 -1.30 -3.34
N GLY A 128 21.48 -2.50 -3.05
CA GLY A 128 22.34 -3.66 -2.76
C GLY A 128 21.62 -4.98 -3.05
N LEU A 129 22.29 -5.90 -3.76
CA LEU A 129 21.71 -7.20 -4.15
C LEU A 129 21.37 -8.08 -2.93
N LEU A 130 22.12 -7.91 -1.83
CA LEU A 130 21.94 -8.55 -0.52
C LEU A 130 21.57 -7.49 0.53
N ASN A 131 20.34 -6.99 0.48
CA ASN A 131 19.85 -6.01 1.44
C ASN A 131 18.73 -6.58 2.30
N LEU A 132 18.46 -5.96 3.44
CA LEU A 132 17.34 -6.34 4.32
C LEU A 132 16.01 -6.42 3.55
N GLY A 133 15.84 -5.60 2.51
CA GLY A 133 14.68 -5.65 1.62
C GLY A 133 14.57 -6.90 0.75
N SER A 134 15.68 -7.40 0.19
CA SER A 134 15.64 -8.64 -0.59
C SER A 134 15.42 -9.86 0.32
N ILE A 135 15.94 -9.85 1.55
CA ILE A 135 15.67 -10.88 2.57
C ILE A 135 14.19 -10.84 3.01
N ALA A 136 13.66 -9.65 3.30
CA ALA A 136 12.25 -9.48 3.66
C ALA A 136 11.32 -9.92 2.52
N LEU A 137 11.66 -9.61 1.27
CA LEU A 137 10.89 -10.04 0.10
C LEU A 137 10.88 -11.56 -0.04
N VAL A 138 12.03 -12.23 0.13
CA VAL A 138 12.12 -13.70 0.12
C VAL A 138 11.33 -14.31 1.29
N LEU A 139 11.37 -13.72 2.49
CA LEU A 139 10.59 -14.19 3.64
C LEU A 139 9.08 -14.01 3.45
N VAL A 140 8.66 -12.89 2.87
CA VAL A 140 7.25 -12.64 2.53
C VAL A 140 6.79 -13.62 1.43
N TYR A 141 7.63 -13.86 0.42
CA TYR A 141 7.37 -14.82 -0.66
C TYR A 141 7.37 -16.29 -0.18
N LEU A 142 8.23 -16.65 0.78
CA LEU A 142 8.21 -17.97 1.43
C LEU A 142 7.00 -18.12 2.36
N GLY A 143 6.66 -17.08 3.13
CA GLY A 143 5.45 -17.05 3.95
C GLY A 143 4.19 -17.23 3.12
N LEU A 144 4.18 -16.65 1.91
CA LEU A 144 3.19 -16.86 0.86
C LEU A 144 3.08 -18.30 0.40
N LEU A 145 4.21 -18.92 0.02
CA LEU A 145 4.22 -20.31 -0.43
C LEU A 145 3.73 -21.24 0.68
N VAL A 146 4.11 -20.97 1.94
CA VAL A 146 3.64 -21.74 3.09
C VAL A 146 2.17 -21.50 3.38
N PHE A 147 1.69 -20.26 3.30
CA PHE A 147 0.28 -19.91 3.51
C PHE A 147 -0.61 -20.48 2.41
N ALA A 148 -0.24 -20.30 1.14
CA ALA A 148 -0.91 -20.89 -0.01
C ALA A 148 -0.92 -22.43 0.11
N ARG A 149 0.21 -23.06 0.42
CA ARG A 149 0.26 -24.52 0.66
C ARG A 149 -0.65 -24.94 1.80
N LYS A 150 -0.69 -24.23 2.93
CA LYS A 150 -1.58 -24.53 4.06
C LYS A 150 -3.05 -24.34 3.70
N GLN A 151 -3.37 -23.37 2.85
CA GLN A 151 -4.73 -23.07 2.42
C GLN A 151 -5.23 -24.08 1.38
N PHE A 152 -4.39 -24.49 0.43
CA PHE A 152 -4.67 -25.57 -0.52
C PHE A 152 -4.69 -26.96 0.16
N SER A 153 -3.84 -27.21 1.16
CA SER A 153 -3.85 -28.46 1.94
C SER A 153 -5.08 -28.59 2.86
N LYS A 154 -5.77 -27.49 3.18
CA LYS A 154 -7.09 -27.51 3.86
C LYS A 154 -8.27 -27.67 2.90
N ALA A 155 -8.02 -27.59 1.59
CA ALA A 155 -9.01 -27.67 0.53
C ALA A 155 -8.97 -29.02 -0.22
N SER A 156 -8.11 -29.96 0.18
CA SER A 156 -8.17 -31.35 -0.27
C SER A 156 -9.23 -32.12 0.52
N PRO A 157 -10.20 -32.78 -0.13
CA PRO A 157 -11.23 -33.60 0.52
C PRO A 157 -10.66 -34.82 1.23
#